data_AF-A0A6V7HW28-F1
#
_entry.id   AF-A0A6V7HW28-F1
#
_cell.length_a   1.000
_cell.length_b   1.000
_cell.length_c   1.000
_cell.angle_alpha   90.00
_cell.angle_beta   90.00
_cell.angle_gamma   90.00
#
_symmetry.space_group_name_H-M   'P 1'
#
loop_
_entity.id
_entity.type
_entity.pdbx_description
1 polymer ?
#
loop_
_entity_poly.entity_id
_entity_poly.type
_entity_poly.pdbx_seq_one_letter_code
_entity_poly.pdbx_strand_id
1 'polypeptide(L)' 'ILDSLCKEFLTVNVSAILYLMNYEQYGRSTASAQYFLQLAGYLGIPVIAWNADNSGLER' A
#
# COMPACT_ATOMS: atom_id res chain seq x y z
N ILE A 1 -3.25 -3.01 10.64
CA ILE A 1 -2.91 -3.35 9.25
C ILE A 1 -2.47 -4.80 9.08
N LEU A 2 -1.48 -5.31 9.83
CA LEU A 2 -1.09 -6.71 9.76
C LEU A 2 -2.26 -7.66 10.09
N ASP A 3 -2.99 -7.39 11.17
CA ASP A 3 -4.17 -8.17 11.55
C ASP A 3 -5.24 -8.20 10.45
N SER A 4 -5.57 -7.03 9.87
CA SER A 4 -6.48 -6.93 8.72
C SER A 4 -5.97 -7.69 7.49
N LEU A 5 -4.69 -7.58 7.14
CA LEU A 5 -4.12 -8.35 6.02
C LEU A 5 -4.31 -9.85 6.23
N CYS A 6 -4.03 -10.33 7.45
CA CYS A 6 -4.14 -11.75 7.77
C CYS A 6 -5.59 -12.26 7.87
N LYS A 7 -6.51 -11.50 8.46
CA LYS A 7 -7.87 -11.96 8.77
C LYS A 7 -8.94 -11.51 7.78
N GLU A 8 -8.71 -10.44 7.05
CA GLU A 8 -9.71 -9.85 6.14
C GLU A 8 -9.30 -10.00 4.66
N PHE A 9 -8.01 -9.85 4.33
CA PHE A 9 -7.56 -9.89 2.93
C PHE A 9 -7.22 -11.31 2.48
N LEU A 10 -6.44 -12.05 3.28
CA LEU A 10 -6.07 -13.43 2.94
C LEU A 10 -7.27 -14.40 2.99
N THR A 11 -8.25 -14.15 3.86
CA THR A 11 -9.41 -15.03 4.02
C THR A 11 -10.36 -15.00 2.83
N VAL A 12 -10.32 -13.94 2.02
CA VAL A 12 -11.21 -13.76 0.84
C VAL A 12 -10.48 -13.88 -0.49
N ASN A 13 -9.22 -14.36 -0.50
CA ASN A 13 -8.39 -14.52 -1.70
C ASN A 13 -8.25 -13.22 -2.53
N VAL A 14 -7.82 -12.14 -1.88
CA VAL A 14 -7.55 -10.87 -2.58
C VAL A 14 -6.48 -11.05 -3.66
N SER A 15 -6.82 -10.69 -4.90
CA SER A 15 -5.90 -10.75 -6.06
C SER A 15 -5.02 -9.49 -6.19
N ALA A 16 -5.52 -8.33 -5.80
CA ALA A 16 -4.77 -7.06 -5.81
C ALA A 16 -5.34 -6.08 -4.79
N ILE A 17 -4.50 -5.16 -4.30
CA ILE A 17 -4.92 -4.07 -3.39
C ILE A 17 -4.76 -2.73 -4.09
N LEU A 18 -5.82 -1.93 -4.09
CA LEU A 18 -5.78 -0.55 -4.54
C LEU A 18 -5.49 0.37 -3.34
N TYR A 19 -4.33 1.02 -3.34
CA TYR A 19 -3.90 1.93 -2.27
C TYR A 19 -4.09 3.38 -2.71
N LEU A 20 -5.01 4.10 -2.06
CA LEU A 20 -5.40 5.48 -2.38
C LEU A 20 -5.17 6.38 -1.16
N MET A 21 -4.66 7.60 -1.40
CA MET A 21 -4.57 8.64 -0.37
C MET A 21 -5.29 9.91 -0.84
N ASN A 22 -6.04 10.56 0.07
CA ASN A 22 -6.81 11.77 -0.22
C ASN A 22 -6.05 13.07 0.12
N TYR A 23 -4.85 12.96 0.69
CA TYR A 23 -4.02 14.11 1.06
C TYR A 23 -2.63 14.01 0.41
N GLU A 24 -2.13 15.13 -0.08
CA GLU A 24 -0.77 15.27 -0.60
C GLU A 24 0.19 15.59 0.55
N GLN A 25 0.77 14.57 1.15
CA GLN A 25 1.96 14.72 2.02
C GLN A 25 3.23 14.53 1.19
N TYR A 26 3.45 15.45 0.24
CA TYR A 26 4.71 15.54 -0.50
C TYR A 26 5.90 15.46 0.47
N GLY A 27 6.68 14.39 0.39
CA GLY A 27 7.94 14.25 1.11
C GLY A 27 7.87 13.62 2.51
N ARG A 28 6.71 13.11 2.96
CA ARG A 28 6.63 12.22 4.13
C ARG A 28 5.88 10.96 3.76
N SER A 29 6.60 9.99 3.19
CA SER A 29 6.15 8.60 3.22
C SER A 29 5.84 8.26 4.67
N THR A 30 4.56 8.18 5.02
CA THR A 30 4.16 7.80 6.36
C THR A 30 4.74 6.42 6.62
N ALA A 31 5.44 6.20 7.74
CA ALA A 31 6.06 4.91 8.04
C ALA A 31 5.05 3.74 7.93
N SER A 32 3.76 4.03 8.14
CA SER A 32 2.64 3.14 7.89
C SER A 32 2.47 2.70 6.42
N ALA A 33 2.66 3.60 5.44
CA ALA A 33 2.54 3.27 4.03
C ALA A 33 3.66 2.31 3.59
N GLN A 34 4.91 2.61 3.97
CA GLN A 34 6.05 1.75 3.67
C GLN A 34 5.92 0.37 4.35
N TYR A 35 5.51 0.36 5.63
CA TYR A 35 5.24 -0.88 6.35
C TYR A 35 4.14 -1.71 5.68
N PHE A 36 3.07 -1.08 5.21
CA PHE A 36 1.99 -1.74 4.47
C PHE A 36 2.49 -2.34 3.15
N LEU A 37 3.22 -1.57 2.35
CA LEU A 37 3.77 -2.04 1.07
C LEU A 37 4.73 -3.23 1.27
N GLN A 38 5.56 -3.18 2.30
CA GLN A 38 6.47 -4.29 2.64
C GLN A 38 5.70 -5.56 3.02
N LEU A 39 4.64 -5.45 3.82
CA LEU A 39 3.82 -6.59 4.19
C LEU A 39 3.06 -7.17 3.00
N ALA A 40 2.48 -6.33 2.14
CA ALA A 40 1.79 -6.79 0.94
C ALA A 40 2.75 -7.48 -0.04
N GLY A 41 3.96 -6.94 -0.21
CA GLY A 41 5.03 -7.57 -0.98
C GLY A 41 5.46 -8.92 -0.41
N TYR A 42 5.58 -9.04 0.93
CA TYR A 42 5.88 -10.31 1.59
C TYR A 42 4.80 -11.37 1.37
N LEU A 43 3.53 -10.95 1.33
CA LEU A 43 2.40 -11.83 1.05
C LEU A 43 2.22 -12.14 -0.46
N GLY A 44 3.01 -11.51 -1.33
CA GLY A 44 2.90 -11.68 -2.78
C GLY A 44 1.64 -11.04 -3.39
N ILE A 45 0.99 -10.13 -2.68
CA ILE A 45 -0.23 -9.47 -3.17
C ILE A 45 0.17 -8.19 -3.91
N PRO A 46 -0.14 -8.05 -5.21
CA PRO A 46 0.20 -6.85 -5.95
C PRO A 46 -0.57 -5.64 -5.41
N VAL A 47 0.15 -4.54 -5.15
CA VAL A 47 -0.43 -3.26 -4.73
C VAL A 47 -0.34 -2.26 -5.87
N ILE A 48 -1.49 -1.73 -6.29
CA ILE A 48 -1.58 -0.61 -7.23
C ILE A 48 -1.75 0.64 -6.39
N ALA A 49 -0.68 1.43 -6.29
CA ALA A 49 -0.66 2.64 -5.48
C ALA A 49 -0.94 3.87 -6.35
N TRP A 50 -2.03 4.56 -6.03
CA TRP A 50 -2.42 5.85 -6.59
C TRP A 50 -2.34 6.89 -5.48
N ASN A 51 -1.11 7.16 -5.07
CA ASN A 51 -0.73 8.25 -4.18
C ASN A 51 0.09 9.25 -4.99
N ALA A 52 -0.12 10.54 -4.76
CA ALA A 52 0.58 11.62 -5.46
C ALA A 52 2.12 11.48 -5.36
N ASP A 53 2.62 10.85 -4.27
CA ASP A 53 4.04 10.60 -4.03
C ASP A 53 4.67 9.54 -4.96
N ASN A 54 3.87 8.72 -5.64
CA ASN A 54 4.37 7.73 -6.62
C ASN A 54 4.33 8.26 -8.07
N SER A 55 3.95 9.52 -8.25
CA SER A 55 4.16 10.22 -9.53
C SER A 55 5.66 10.40 -9.68
N GLY A 56 6.34 9.43 -10.29
CA GLY A 56 7.79 9.43 -10.55
C GLY A 56 8.23 10.55 -11.49
N LEU A 57 7.99 11.79 -11.10
CA LEU A 57 8.63 12.98 -11.66
C LEU A 57 9.87 13.26 -10.80
N GLU A 58 10.80 12.31 -10.83
CA GLU A 58 12.19 12.62 -10.56
C GLU A 58 12.70 13.34 -11.81
N ARG A 59 13.22 14.56 -11.60
CA ARG A 59 13.50 15.58 -12.60
C ARG A 59 14.41 15.15 -13.74
#